data_AF-A0A3P9JG35-F1
#
_entry.id   AF-A0A3P9JG35-F1
#
_cell.length_a   1.000
_cell.length_b   1.000
_cell.length_c   1.000
_cell.angle_alpha   90.00
_cell.angle_beta   90.00
_cell.angle_gamma   90.00
#
_symmetry.space_group_name_H-M   'P 1'
#
loop_
_entity.id
_entity.type
_entity.pdbx_description
1 polymer ?
#
loop_
_entity_poly.entity_id
_entity_poly.type
_entity_poly.pdbx_seq_one_letter_code
_entity_poly.pdbx_strand_id
1 'polypeptide(L)'
;MSMNSKLTKTQQKAICSQLGNVKLNLLYKASIHGFTGATFHQRCDNKSPTVSVGYNNSGFVFGGYTSQSFSQSGQYVNDNHAFLFSFSGEKLNKYPVSNAPYAVKMVSTCGPYFGEALVLANGNQPIVYSSPGKYYNFNAAELHGNNLNMTECEVYQVEGKSNTPKPWRVVTWESERKSEQMESIRTYRPLNSSVTQARVLLIGPVGAGKSSFFNSINSIFRGHVTSQAISGSCSTSLTTQFRTYSMKAGREGKPLPLILCDTMGLEENVGPDIDDISNILKGHLPDRYQFNPSVPLQSEAHSFCKSPGLQDKIHCVTYVLDASKISIMSSKMEEKLKTIRRKVNSMGIPQLVLLTKVDEACSMVKEDITNVYRSSYIRDVQEAATRVGVPLSCIIPVKNYSQELELDTNIDILLLSAAVQMLRFVDNFFDDLSDQLSSERKEEERGMLGVG
;
A
#
# COMPACT_ATOMS: atom_id res chain seq x y z
N MET A 1 14.59 37.94 14.21
CA MET A 1 14.88 36.49 14.01
C MET A 1 13.63 35.82 13.46
N SER A 2 13.76 34.96 12.44
CA SER A 2 12.63 34.26 11.82
C SER A 2 12.22 33.02 12.61
N MET A 3 10.92 32.79 12.73
CA MET A 3 10.31 31.64 13.41
C MET A 3 10.40 30.36 12.54
N ASN A 4 11.62 29.99 12.17
CA ASN A 4 11.90 28.82 11.34
C ASN A 4 12.32 27.64 12.22
N SER A 5 11.74 26.48 11.91
CA SER A 5 12.04 25.19 12.54
C SER A 5 13.50 24.77 12.31
N LYS A 6 14.16 24.27 13.37
CA LYS A 6 15.46 23.59 13.25
C LYS A 6 15.35 22.12 12.84
N LEU A 7 14.16 21.51 12.94
CA LEU A 7 13.95 20.16 12.43
C LEU A 7 14.15 20.12 10.91
N THR A 8 14.91 19.14 10.43
CA THR A 8 14.99 18.88 8.99
C THR A 8 13.67 18.33 8.47
N LYS A 9 13.43 18.44 7.15
CA LYS A 9 12.25 17.84 6.52
C LYS A 9 12.14 16.33 6.79
N THR A 10 13.27 15.61 6.85
CA THR A 10 13.26 14.17 7.16
C THR A 10 12.90 13.91 8.61
N GLN A 11 13.43 14.68 9.57
CA GLN A 11 13.07 14.55 10.98
C GLN A 11 11.59 14.87 11.23
N GLN A 12 11.06 15.92 10.58
CA GLN A 12 9.64 16.25 10.64
C GLN A 12 8.78 15.10 10.10
N LYS A 13 9.16 14.50 8.95
CA LYS A 13 8.46 13.33 8.39
C LYS A 13 8.52 12.13 9.33
N ALA A 14 9.68 11.85 9.92
CA ALA A 14 9.87 10.75 10.86
C ALA A 14 8.97 10.92 12.10
N ILE A 15 8.89 12.12 12.69
CA ILE A 15 7.95 12.40 13.78
C ILE A 15 6.50 12.22 13.33
N CYS A 16 6.11 12.83 12.21
CA CYS A 16 4.74 12.73 11.70
C CYS A 16 4.35 11.27 11.43
N SER A 17 5.25 10.44 10.91
CA SER A 17 4.98 9.01 10.66
C SER A 17 4.59 8.23 11.93
N GLN A 18 5.07 8.67 13.10
CA GLN A 18 4.71 8.07 14.40
C GLN A 18 3.37 8.55 14.95
N LEU A 19 2.86 9.68 14.42
CA LEU A 19 1.68 10.39 14.91
C LEU A 19 0.51 10.36 13.91
N GLY A 20 0.71 9.79 12.71
CA GLY A 20 -0.29 9.71 11.65
C GLY A 20 -0.27 10.90 10.69
N ASN A 21 -1.42 11.23 10.09
CA ASN A 21 -1.52 12.30 9.09
C ASN A 21 -1.63 13.69 9.74
N VAL A 22 -0.52 14.13 10.32
CA VAL A 22 -0.43 15.39 11.06
C VAL A 22 0.52 16.38 10.40
N LYS A 23 0.45 17.64 10.83
CA LYS A 23 1.41 18.69 10.54
C LYS A 23 1.92 19.25 11.88
N LEU A 24 3.21 19.58 11.92
CA LEU A 24 3.81 20.27 13.05
C LEU A 24 3.76 21.79 12.81
N ASN A 25 3.12 22.52 13.71
CA ASN A 25 3.05 23.97 13.70
C ASN A 25 3.89 24.52 14.86
N LEU A 26 4.95 25.26 14.57
CA LEU A 26 5.90 25.73 15.59
C LEU A 26 5.25 26.84 16.45
N LEU A 27 5.10 26.58 17.75
CA LEU A 27 4.50 27.51 18.71
C LEU A 27 5.56 28.33 19.47
N TYR A 28 6.66 27.66 19.81
CA TYR A 28 7.69 28.20 20.69
C TYR A 28 9.06 27.79 20.20
N LYS A 29 9.99 28.75 20.22
CA LYS A 29 11.41 28.60 19.93
C LYS A 29 12.18 29.42 20.96
N ALA A 30 12.94 28.76 21.82
CA ALA A 30 13.57 29.37 22.99
C ALA A 30 14.59 30.45 22.62
N SER A 31 15.31 30.31 21.50
CA SER A 31 16.21 31.37 21.01
C SER A 31 15.51 32.67 20.61
N ILE A 32 14.20 32.64 20.36
CA ILE A 32 13.40 33.83 20.04
C ILE A 32 12.63 34.30 21.27
N HIS A 33 12.05 33.37 22.03
CA HIS A 33 11.10 33.67 23.10
C HIS A 33 11.73 33.67 24.50
N GLY A 34 12.97 33.22 24.65
CA GLY A 34 13.64 33.00 25.93
C GLY A 34 13.43 31.59 26.48
N PHE A 35 14.33 31.14 27.37
CA PHE A 35 14.34 29.80 27.97
C PHE A 35 13.57 29.71 29.31
N THR A 36 12.64 30.64 29.57
CA THR A 36 11.90 30.67 30.84
C THR A 36 10.62 29.84 30.78
N GLY A 37 10.21 29.27 31.91
CA GLY A 37 8.92 28.59 32.02
C GLY A 37 7.76 29.53 31.70
N ALA A 38 7.84 30.78 32.15
CA ALA A 38 6.82 31.80 31.87
C ALA A 38 6.58 32.00 30.35
N THR A 39 7.65 32.11 29.56
CA THR A 39 7.55 32.30 28.10
C THR A 39 7.10 31.05 27.36
N PHE A 40 7.42 29.86 27.89
CA PHE A 40 6.89 28.60 27.39
C PHE A 40 5.37 28.49 27.63
N HIS A 41 4.93 28.66 28.89
CA HIS A 41 3.54 28.53 29.28
C HIS A 41 2.64 29.55 28.59
N GLN A 42 3.10 30.80 28.41
CA GLN A 42 2.38 31.83 27.66
C GLN A 42 2.01 31.38 26.23
N ARG A 43 2.81 30.50 25.61
CA ARG A 43 2.67 30.09 24.21
C ARG A 43 2.09 28.69 24.03
N CYS A 44 2.37 27.80 24.97
CA CYS A 44 2.11 26.37 24.83
C CYS A 44 0.99 25.86 25.74
N ASP A 45 0.58 26.58 26.78
CA ASP A 45 -0.55 26.16 27.60
C ASP A 45 -1.83 26.12 26.78
N ASN A 46 -2.71 25.16 27.07
CA ASN A 46 -3.95 24.92 26.34
C ASN A 46 -3.75 24.56 24.86
N LYS A 47 -2.53 24.18 24.47
CA LYS A 47 -2.20 23.64 23.14
C LYS A 47 -1.88 22.17 23.27
N SER A 48 -2.69 21.34 22.60
CA SER A 48 -2.46 19.91 22.49
C SER A 48 -2.99 19.37 21.15
N PRO A 49 -2.53 18.19 20.71
CA PRO A 49 -1.30 17.52 21.16
C PRO A 49 -0.03 18.33 20.83
N THR A 50 1.09 18.05 21.48
CA THR A 50 2.35 18.75 21.21
C THR A 50 3.56 17.83 21.08
N VAL A 51 4.52 18.26 20.27
CA VAL A 51 5.87 17.69 20.17
C VAL A 51 6.85 18.73 20.67
N SER A 52 7.63 18.38 21.69
CA SER A 52 8.70 19.21 22.24
C SER A 52 10.05 18.66 21.82
N VAL A 53 10.96 19.50 21.35
CA VAL A 53 12.26 19.13 20.79
C VAL A 53 13.37 19.96 21.45
N GLY A 54 14.36 19.29 22.01
CA GLY A 54 15.60 19.85 22.53
C GLY A 54 16.77 19.57 21.58
N TYR A 55 17.71 20.52 21.53
CA TYR A 55 18.94 20.42 20.76
C TYR A 55 20.12 20.71 21.68
N ASN A 56 21.21 19.94 21.61
CA ASN A 56 22.43 20.21 22.39
C ASN A 56 23.66 20.45 21.50
N ASN A 57 24.75 20.92 22.13
CA ASN A 57 26.03 21.19 21.44
C ASN A 57 26.71 19.93 20.91
N SER A 58 26.32 18.74 21.37
CA SER A 58 26.83 17.46 20.86
C SER A 58 26.10 17.00 19.59
N GLY A 59 25.18 17.80 19.06
CA GLY A 59 24.45 17.49 17.82
C GLY A 59 23.23 16.57 18.01
N PHE A 60 22.85 16.24 19.24
CA PHE A 60 21.68 15.42 19.50
C PHE A 60 20.39 16.21 19.34
N VAL A 61 19.39 15.56 18.76
CA VAL A 61 18.01 16.03 18.63
C VAL A 61 17.12 15.02 19.35
N PHE A 62 16.41 15.49 20.37
CA PHE A 62 15.63 14.62 21.26
C PHE A 62 14.44 15.38 21.83
N GLY A 63 13.52 14.68 22.49
CA GLY A 63 12.38 15.34 23.10
C GLY A 63 11.26 14.38 23.44
N GLY A 64 10.03 14.91 23.44
CA GLY A 64 8.86 14.12 23.80
C GLY A 64 7.58 14.60 23.12
N TYR A 65 6.64 13.67 23.02
CA TYR A 65 5.27 13.90 22.57
C TYR A 65 4.31 13.68 23.74
N THR A 66 3.27 14.52 23.80
CA THR A 66 2.11 14.31 24.66
C THR A 66 0.82 14.67 23.94
N SER A 67 -0.23 13.88 24.18
CA SER A 67 -1.61 14.14 23.77
C SER A 67 -2.30 15.17 24.68
N GLN A 68 -1.72 15.46 25.84
CA GLN A 68 -2.32 16.30 26.86
C GLN A 68 -1.90 17.76 26.69
N SER A 69 -2.75 18.65 27.20
CA SER A 69 -2.43 20.06 27.25
C SER A 69 -1.49 20.37 28.41
N PHE A 70 -0.48 21.19 28.15
CA PHE A 70 0.27 21.82 29.23
C PHE A 70 -0.61 22.78 30.04
N SER A 71 -0.30 22.88 31.32
CA SER A 71 -0.89 23.79 32.28
C SER A 71 0.12 24.04 33.41
N GLN A 72 -0.28 24.82 34.42
CA GLN A 72 0.55 25.20 35.56
C GLN A 72 0.00 24.68 36.90
N SER A 73 -0.75 23.56 36.86
CA SER A 73 -1.47 23.03 38.03
C SER A 73 -0.59 22.42 39.13
N GLY A 74 0.69 22.16 38.85
CA GLY A 74 1.60 21.42 39.71
C GLY A 74 1.34 19.91 39.77
N GLN A 75 0.30 19.42 39.09
CA GLN A 75 -0.12 18.02 39.13
C GLN A 75 0.49 17.19 38.01
N TYR A 76 0.46 15.87 38.20
CA TYR A 76 0.68 14.92 37.11
C TYR A 76 -0.56 14.81 36.23
N VAL A 77 -0.33 14.53 34.96
CA VAL A 77 -1.40 14.27 34.00
C VAL A 77 -1.18 12.92 33.33
N ASN A 78 -2.27 12.15 33.28
CA ASN A 78 -2.29 10.84 32.65
C ASN A 78 -2.21 10.95 31.13
N ASP A 79 -1.26 10.26 30.51
CA ASP A 79 -1.17 10.15 29.05
C ASP A 79 -0.53 8.82 28.64
N ASN A 80 -1.34 7.85 28.22
CA ASN A 80 -0.86 6.55 27.75
C ASN A 80 -0.29 6.60 26.32
N HIS A 81 -0.43 7.72 25.61
CA HIS A 81 0.15 7.93 24.28
C HIS A 81 1.47 8.71 24.32
N ALA A 82 1.90 9.17 25.51
CA ALA A 82 3.14 9.92 25.65
C ALA A 82 4.37 9.05 25.38
N PHE A 83 5.38 9.66 24.75
CA PHE A 83 6.66 9.01 24.52
C PHE A 83 7.78 10.04 24.43
N LEU A 84 8.99 9.64 24.81
CA LEU A 84 10.21 10.37 24.48
C LEU A 84 10.79 9.85 23.17
N PHE A 85 11.64 10.64 22.53
CA PHE A 85 12.34 10.22 21.33
C PHE A 85 13.73 10.85 21.20
N SER A 86 14.58 10.20 20.41
CA SER A 86 15.82 10.74 19.86
C SER A 86 15.99 10.31 18.41
N PHE A 87 17.05 10.79 17.76
CA PHE A 87 17.40 10.41 16.39
C PHE A 87 18.76 9.70 16.33
N SER A 88 18.81 8.59 15.59
CA SER A 88 20.07 7.98 15.11
C SER A 88 20.12 8.14 13.59
N GLY A 89 20.79 9.19 13.13
CA GLY A 89 20.68 9.63 11.74
C GLY A 89 19.26 10.13 11.43
N GLU A 90 18.60 9.52 10.44
CA GLU A 90 17.22 9.88 10.05
C GLU A 90 16.14 9.04 10.75
N LYS A 91 16.53 8.00 11.49
CA LYS A 91 15.61 7.11 12.20
C LYS A 91 15.23 7.70 13.57
N LEU A 92 13.93 7.74 13.85
CA LEU A 92 13.40 8.10 15.17
C LEU A 92 13.38 6.87 16.09
N ASN A 93 14.05 6.98 17.23
CA ASN A 93 13.99 6.00 18.32
C ASN A 93 12.94 6.45 19.33
N LYS A 94 11.99 5.57 19.65
CA LYS A 94 10.83 5.89 20.50
C LYS A 94 10.97 5.21 21.87
N TYR A 95 10.69 5.96 22.93
CA TYR A 95 10.71 5.49 24.31
C TYR A 95 9.33 5.75 24.95
N PRO A 96 8.40 4.78 24.88
CA PRO A 96 7.06 4.93 25.43
C PRO A 96 7.08 5.19 26.94
N VAL A 97 6.05 5.87 27.44
CA VAL A 97 5.81 5.99 28.88
C VAL A 97 5.59 4.61 29.50
N SER A 98 6.23 4.34 30.63
CA SER A 98 6.05 3.09 31.38
C SER A 98 4.94 3.18 32.42
N ASN A 99 4.55 4.40 32.82
CA ASN A 99 3.50 4.64 33.81
C ASN A 99 2.66 5.88 33.43
N ALA A 100 1.55 5.64 32.75
CA ALA A 100 0.73 6.68 32.12
C ALA A 100 0.23 7.78 33.09
N PRO A 101 -0.26 7.49 34.32
CA PRO A 101 -0.66 8.51 35.29
C PRO A 101 0.38 9.57 35.63
N TYR A 102 1.67 9.28 35.40
CA TYR A 102 2.80 10.17 35.67
C TYR A 102 3.51 10.61 34.39
N ALA A 103 2.83 10.60 33.24
CA ALA A 103 3.44 10.88 31.93
C ALA A 103 3.97 12.31 31.80
N VAL A 104 3.23 13.30 32.32
CA VAL A 104 3.58 14.73 32.21
C VAL A 104 3.35 15.40 33.56
N LYS A 105 4.23 16.33 33.95
CA LYS A 105 4.11 17.11 35.19
C LYS A 105 3.93 18.60 34.86
N MET A 106 2.96 19.26 35.46
CA MET A 106 2.56 20.62 35.09
C MET A 106 3.26 21.70 35.92
N VAL A 107 4.54 21.96 35.63
CA VAL A 107 5.43 22.81 36.47
C VAL A 107 5.63 24.20 35.87
N SER A 108 5.17 25.25 36.57
CA SER A 108 5.18 26.64 36.08
C SER A 108 6.55 27.27 35.81
N THR A 109 7.62 26.76 36.43
CA THR A 109 8.99 27.30 36.31
C THR A 109 9.86 26.59 35.27
N CYS A 110 9.28 25.66 34.51
CA CYS A 110 10.00 24.84 33.54
C CYS A 110 9.34 24.88 32.16
N GLY A 111 10.07 24.47 31.14
CA GLY A 111 9.47 24.11 29.86
C GLY A 111 8.78 22.74 29.89
N PRO A 112 8.69 22.04 28.75
CA PRO A 112 8.11 20.70 28.65
C PRO A 112 8.70 19.72 29.67
N TYR A 113 7.84 19.12 30.47
CA TYR A 113 8.22 18.28 31.61
C TYR A 113 7.56 16.89 31.50
N PHE A 114 8.33 15.92 31.02
CA PHE A 114 7.87 14.55 30.81
C PHE A 114 8.19 13.70 32.04
N GLY A 115 7.13 13.44 32.82
CA GLY A 115 7.15 12.71 34.08
C GLY A 115 8.10 13.33 35.09
N GLU A 116 9.13 12.60 35.47
CA GLU A 116 10.32 13.04 36.21
C GLU A 116 11.58 12.54 35.52
N ALA A 117 11.50 12.36 34.20
CA ALA A 117 12.54 11.70 33.42
C ALA A 117 13.24 12.64 32.46
N LEU A 118 12.53 13.60 31.84
CA LEU A 118 13.11 14.58 30.93
C LEU A 118 12.41 15.93 31.08
N VAL A 119 13.18 17.00 31.34
CA VAL A 119 12.67 18.39 31.33
C VAL A 119 13.50 19.21 30.36
N LEU A 120 12.83 19.89 29.44
CA LEU A 120 13.45 20.86 28.54
C LEU A 120 13.28 22.27 29.11
N ALA A 121 14.34 23.08 29.08
CA ALA A 121 14.39 24.43 29.69
C ALA A 121 14.07 24.39 31.20
N ASN A 122 14.87 23.63 31.96
CA ASN A 122 14.63 23.42 33.38
C ASN A 122 15.06 24.63 34.23
N GLY A 123 14.21 25.04 35.19
CA GLY A 123 14.54 26.10 36.15
C GLY A 123 14.83 27.47 35.53
N ASN A 124 14.12 27.83 34.45
CA ASN A 124 14.37 29.04 33.65
C ASN A 124 15.76 29.13 33.00
N GLN A 125 16.43 28.00 32.78
CA GLN A 125 17.78 27.93 32.22
C GLN A 125 17.79 27.06 30.96
N PRO A 126 18.74 27.27 30.02
CA PRO A 126 18.93 26.45 28.83
C PRO A 126 19.62 25.11 29.17
N ILE A 127 19.08 24.39 30.15
CA ILE A 127 19.57 23.09 30.60
C ILE A 127 18.46 22.05 30.53
N VAL A 128 18.87 20.81 30.33
CA VAL A 128 18.00 19.63 30.38
C VAL A 128 18.14 18.96 31.73
N TYR A 129 17.03 18.58 32.35
CA TYR A 129 17.05 17.61 33.43
C TYR A 129 16.78 16.23 32.86
N SER A 130 17.55 15.23 33.29
CA SER A 130 17.45 13.84 32.81
C SER A 130 17.59 12.86 33.97
N SER A 131 16.61 11.98 34.13
CA SER A 131 16.59 10.92 35.15
C SER A 131 15.81 9.69 34.64
N PRO A 132 16.40 8.87 33.76
CA PRO A 132 15.74 7.68 33.22
C PRO A 132 15.40 6.64 34.30
N GLY A 133 14.40 5.80 34.05
CA GLY A 133 14.08 4.59 34.82
C GLY A 133 12.72 4.61 35.51
N LYS A 134 12.27 5.76 36.03
CA LYS A 134 11.05 5.81 36.86
C LYS A 134 9.76 5.71 36.04
N TYR A 135 9.59 6.61 35.05
CA TYR A 135 8.38 6.71 34.21
C TYR A 135 8.66 6.60 32.71
N TYR A 136 9.94 6.67 32.33
CA TYR A 136 10.43 6.47 30.98
C TYR A 136 11.76 5.74 31.07
N ASN A 137 11.93 4.69 30.26
CA ASN A 137 13.15 3.90 30.21
C ASN A 137 13.93 4.28 28.94
N PHE A 138 15.10 4.89 29.10
CA PHE A 138 15.99 5.24 28.00
C PHE A 138 17.45 5.26 28.48
N ASN A 139 18.39 5.13 27.55
CA ASN A 139 19.81 5.35 27.83
C ASN A 139 20.15 6.84 27.60
N ALA A 140 20.70 7.51 28.61
CA ALA A 140 21.03 8.94 28.54
C ALA A 140 22.09 9.28 27.46
N ALA A 141 23.02 8.37 27.18
CA ALA A 141 24.00 8.52 26.12
C ALA A 141 23.35 8.45 24.73
N GLU A 142 22.34 7.60 24.55
CA GLU A 142 21.61 7.47 23.29
C GLU A 142 20.58 8.59 23.07
N LEU A 143 19.94 9.06 24.14
CA LEU A 143 18.92 10.10 24.05
C LEU A 143 19.56 11.47 23.78
N HIS A 144 20.57 11.85 24.55
CA HIS A 144 21.15 13.20 24.52
C HIS A 144 22.68 13.22 24.69
N GLY A 145 23.38 12.10 24.48
CA GLY A 145 24.84 12.06 24.51
C GLY A 145 25.46 12.40 25.86
N ASN A 146 24.74 12.21 26.97
CA ASN A 146 25.11 12.70 28.31
C ASN A 146 25.39 14.22 28.40
N ASN A 147 24.97 14.99 27.40
CA ASN A 147 25.14 16.43 27.37
C ASN A 147 23.80 17.14 27.63
N LEU A 148 23.70 17.71 28.82
CA LEU A 148 22.51 18.41 29.31
C LEU A 148 22.48 19.91 28.94
N ASN A 149 23.54 20.43 28.30
CA ASN A 149 23.58 21.82 27.87
C ASN A 149 22.78 22.00 26.57
N MET A 150 21.66 22.70 26.68
CA MET A 150 20.72 22.88 25.59
C MET A 150 21.05 24.15 24.79
N THR A 151 20.99 24.04 23.48
CA THR A 151 21.19 25.15 22.53
C THR A 151 19.88 25.72 22.01
N GLU A 152 18.83 24.92 22.03
CA GLU A 152 17.52 25.29 21.54
C GLU A 152 16.45 24.38 22.15
N CYS A 153 15.26 24.95 22.38
CA CYS A 153 14.05 24.20 22.63
C CYS A 153 12.95 24.70 21.68
N GLU A 154 12.33 23.79 20.95
CA GLU A 154 11.22 24.05 20.05
C GLU A 154 9.99 23.24 20.49
N VAL A 155 8.81 23.85 20.48
CA VAL A 155 7.55 23.16 20.78
C VAL A 155 6.59 23.39 19.63
N TYR A 156 6.04 22.29 19.13
CA TYR A 156 5.15 22.24 17.98
C TYR A 156 3.77 21.79 18.43
N GLN A 157 2.73 22.49 18.01
CA GLN A 157 1.38 21.95 18.01
C GLN A 157 1.27 20.89 16.93
N VAL A 158 0.68 19.76 17.27
CA VAL A 158 0.33 18.71 16.31
C VAL A 158 -1.09 19.00 15.83
N GLU A 159 -1.18 19.50 14.61
CA GLU A 159 -2.46 19.74 13.95
C GLU A 159 -2.78 18.53 13.09
N GLY A 160 -3.94 17.91 13.32
CA GLY A 160 -4.52 17.01 12.33
C GLY A 160 -4.70 17.79 11.04
N LYS A 161 -4.25 17.26 9.89
CA LYS A 161 -4.54 17.91 8.62
C LYS A 161 -6.05 17.83 8.40
N SER A 162 -6.78 18.89 8.75
CA SER A 162 -8.24 19.00 8.64
C SER A 162 -8.75 19.06 7.20
N ASN A 163 -7.85 19.08 6.21
CA ASN A 163 -8.20 18.70 4.86
C ASN A 163 -8.21 17.17 4.82
N THR A 164 -9.40 16.56 4.92
CA THR A 164 -9.59 15.22 4.37
C THR A 164 -8.98 15.26 2.96
N PRO A 165 -7.90 14.51 2.68
CA PRO A 165 -7.25 14.59 1.40
C PRO A 165 -8.31 14.33 0.35
N LYS A 166 -8.51 15.27 -0.60
CA LYS A 166 -9.40 15.02 -1.73
C LYS A 166 -8.95 13.71 -2.34
N PRO A 167 -9.87 12.73 -2.50
CA PRO A 167 -9.45 11.44 -2.96
C PRO A 167 -8.85 11.57 -4.37
N TRP A 168 -7.69 10.97 -4.63
CA TRP A 168 -7.06 11.09 -5.95
C TRP A 168 -7.77 10.27 -7.02
N ARG A 169 -8.68 9.38 -6.61
CA ARG A 169 -9.72 8.78 -7.45
C ARG A 169 -11.04 8.79 -6.71
N VAL A 170 -12.08 9.22 -7.40
CA VAL A 170 -13.45 9.23 -6.86
C VAL A 170 -14.03 7.83 -6.95
N VAL A 171 -14.61 7.37 -5.84
CA VAL A 171 -15.36 6.11 -5.76
C VAL A 171 -16.71 6.43 -5.12
N THR A 172 -17.78 5.95 -5.74
CA THR A 172 -19.13 5.99 -5.19
C THR A 172 -19.35 4.75 -4.35
N TRP A 173 -19.55 4.94 -3.04
CA TRP A 173 -19.63 3.86 -2.04
C TRP A 173 -21.10 3.50 -1.73
N GLU A 174 -21.86 3.18 -2.78
CA GLU A 174 -23.31 2.95 -2.69
C GLU A 174 -23.68 1.57 -3.22
N SER A 175 -24.72 0.95 -2.64
CA SER A 175 -25.20 -0.37 -3.07
C SER A 175 -25.72 -0.39 -4.51
N GLU A 176 -26.23 0.74 -5.00
CA GLU A 176 -26.60 0.92 -6.40
C GLU A 176 -25.36 0.78 -7.30
N ARG A 177 -24.26 1.46 -6.94
CA ARG A 177 -22.99 1.35 -7.68
C ARG A 177 -22.47 -0.08 -7.74
N LYS A 178 -22.53 -0.81 -6.63
CA LYS A 178 -22.20 -2.26 -6.62
C LYS A 178 -23.05 -3.02 -7.63
N SER A 179 -24.36 -2.79 -7.63
CA SER A 179 -25.32 -3.47 -8.51
C SER A 179 -25.07 -3.16 -9.99
N GLU A 180 -24.80 -1.89 -10.32
CA GLU A 180 -24.40 -1.45 -11.67
C GLU A 180 -23.15 -2.19 -12.16
N GLN A 181 -22.12 -2.30 -11.31
CA GLN A 181 -20.87 -2.95 -11.69
C GLN A 181 -21.04 -4.46 -11.88
N MET A 182 -21.82 -5.11 -11.00
CA MET A 182 -22.17 -6.51 -11.19
C MET A 182 -22.91 -6.73 -12.51
N GLU A 183 -23.87 -5.86 -12.84
CA GLU A 183 -24.62 -5.96 -14.09
C GLU A 183 -23.77 -5.67 -15.32
N SER A 184 -22.87 -4.68 -15.24
CA SER A 184 -21.88 -4.39 -16.28
C SER A 184 -20.99 -5.61 -16.58
N ILE A 185 -20.55 -6.34 -15.56
CA ILE A 185 -19.77 -7.57 -15.75
C ILE A 185 -20.64 -8.69 -16.34
N ARG A 186 -21.91 -8.85 -15.90
CA ARG A 186 -22.82 -9.90 -16.42
C ARG A 186 -23.17 -9.71 -17.88
N THR A 187 -23.35 -8.46 -18.31
CA THR A 187 -23.80 -8.10 -19.65
C THR A 187 -22.67 -7.84 -20.63
N TYR A 188 -21.43 -7.76 -20.15
CA TYR A 188 -20.24 -7.59 -20.97
C TYR A 188 -20.17 -8.67 -22.07
N ARG A 189 -19.78 -8.24 -23.27
CA ARG A 189 -19.50 -9.11 -24.42
C ARG A 189 -18.19 -8.67 -25.05
N PRO A 190 -17.21 -9.58 -25.21
CA PRO A 190 -16.00 -9.29 -25.96
C PRO A 190 -16.34 -8.73 -27.36
N LEU A 191 -15.56 -7.76 -27.82
CA LEU A 191 -15.75 -7.13 -29.14
C LEU A 191 -15.63 -8.14 -30.29
N ASN A 192 -14.85 -9.21 -30.10
CA ASN A 192 -14.75 -10.31 -31.05
C ASN A 192 -15.80 -11.41 -30.74
N SER A 193 -16.73 -11.65 -31.67
CA SER A 193 -17.82 -12.63 -31.51
C SER A 193 -17.37 -14.08 -31.36
N SER A 194 -16.15 -14.42 -31.76
CA SER A 194 -15.57 -15.76 -31.58
C SER A 194 -15.11 -16.01 -30.14
N VAL A 195 -15.09 -14.99 -29.27
CA VAL A 195 -14.72 -15.09 -27.86
C VAL A 195 -15.95 -14.85 -26.99
N THR A 196 -16.33 -15.85 -26.20
CA THR A 196 -17.49 -15.77 -25.29
C THR A 196 -17.10 -15.34 -23.87
N GLN A 197 -15.87 -15.61 -23.45
CA GLN A 197 -15.36 -15.22 -22.14
C GLN A 197 -13.95 -14.63 -22.28
N ALA A 198 -13.73 -13.47 -21.66
CA ALA A 198 -12.42 -12.85 -21.58
C ALA A 198 -11.51 -13.60 -20.60
N ARG A 199 -10.26 -13.89 -20.97
CA ARG A 199 -9.26 -14.51 -20.09
C ARG A 199 -8.27 -13.49 -19.58
N VAL A 200 -8.17 -13.37 -18.25
CA VAL A 200 -7.23 -12.48 -17.56
C VAL A 200 -6.25 -13.32 -16.74
N LEU A 201 -4.96 -13.15 -16.99
CA LEU A 201 -3.90 -13.88 -16.29
C LEU A 201 -3.43 -13.11 -15.05
N LEU A 202 -3.43 -13.77 -13.89
CA LEU A 202 -2.91 -13.24 -12.64
C LEU A 202 -1.48 -13.71 -12.44
N ILE A 203 -0.51 -12.78 -12.36
CA ILE A 203 0.92 -13.07 -12.14
C ILE A 203 1.40 -12.28 -10.93
N GLY A 204 2.26 -12.85 -10.10
CA GLY A 204 2.84 -12.11 -8.98
C GLY A 204 3.51 -12.98 -7.94
N PRO A 205 4.19 -12.38 -6.96
CA PRO A 205 4.91 -13.11 -5.92
C PRO A 205 4.03 -14.09 -5.12
N VAL A 206 4.67 -15.05 -4.46
CA VAL A 206 4.00 -15.92 -3.47
C VAL A 206 3.36 -15.05 -2.37
N GLY A 207 2.13 -15.40 -1.99
CA GLY A 207 1.40 -14.68 -0.94
C GLY A 207 0.86 -13.30 -1.34
N ALA A 208 1.01 -12.86 -2.60
CA ALA A 208 0.48 -11.58 -3.07
C ALA A 208 -1.06 -11.55 -3.19
N GLY A 209 -1.75 -12.69 -3.06
CA GLY A 209 -3.21 -12.74 -3.06
C GLY A 209 -3.87 -12.98 -4.42
N LYS A 210 -3.20 -13.66 -5.36
CA LYS A 210 -3.77 -14.04 -6.68
C LYS A 210 -5.02 -14.92 -6.54
N SER A 211 -4.88 -16.07 -5.89
CA SER A 211 -5.96 -17.02 -5.63
C SER A 211 -7.06 -16.41 -4.76
N SER A 212 -6.67 -15.59 -3.77
CA SER A 212 -7.61 -14.86 -2.91
C SER A 212 -8.43 -13.83 -3.68
N PHE A 213 -7.85 -13.16 -4.69
CA PHE A 213 -8.59 -12.23 -5.54
C PHE A 213 -9.69 -12.96 -6.33
N PHE A 214 -9.36 -14.10 -6.94
CA PHE A 214 -10.38 -14.93 -7.59
C PHE A 214 -11.50 -15.34 -6.61
N ASN A 215 -11.13 -15.87 -5.44
CA ASN A 215 -12.10 -16.27 -4.42
C ASN A 215 -12.99 -15.08 -4.02
N SER A 216 -12.42 -13.88 -3.92
CA SER A 216 -13.16 -12.68 -3.56
C SER A 216 -14.20 -12.31 -4.63
N ILE A 217 -13.81 -12.24 -5.92
CA ILE A 217 -14.77 -11.97 -7.01
C ILE A 217 -15.86 -13.06 -7.08
N ASN A 218 -15.47 -14.33 -6.98
CA ASN A 218 -16.41 -15.45 -6.98
C ASN A 218 -17.41 -15.37 -5.81
N SER A 219 -16.96 -14.92 -4.64
CA SER A 219 -17.80 -14.73 -3.45
C SER A 219 -18.89 -13.69 -3.68
N ILE A 220 -18.56 -12.57 -4.34
CA ILE A 220 -19.53 -11.51 -4.68
C ILE A 220 -20.66 -12.05 -5.54
N PHE A 221 -20.32 -12.81 -6.60
CA PHE A 221 -21.33 -13.36 -7.50
C PHE A 221 -22.09 -14.55 -6.91
N ARG A 222 -21.53 -15.25 -5.92
CA ARG A 222 -22.21 -16.31 -5.17
C ARG A 222 -23.07 -15.81 -4.01
N GLY A 223 -22.82 -14.58 -3.54
CA GLY A 223 -23.52 -13.96 -2.42
C GLY A 223 -23.05 -14.38 -1.04
N HIS A 224 -21.92 -15.09 -0.92
CA HIS A 224 -21.29 -15.48 0.34
C HIS A 224 -19.80 -15.73 0.13
N VAL A 225 -18.99 -15.62 1.19
CA VAL A 225 -17.54 -15.87 1.13
C VAL A 225 -17.27 -17.33 0.76
N THR A 226 -16.40 -17.55 -0.22
CA THR A 226 -16.03 -18.88 -0.74
C THR A 226 -14.52 -19.03 -0.90
N SER A 227 -14.04 -20.27 -0.81
CA SER A 227 -12.62 -20.61 -0.99
C SER A 227 -12.50 -21.79 -1.98
N GLN A 228 -12.70 -21.50 -3.27
CA GLN A 228 -12.62 -22.51 -4.33
C GLN A 228 -11.18 -22.70 -4.82
N ALA A 229 -10.42 -21.61 -4.95
CA ALA A 229 -8.98 -21.68 -5.18
C ALA A 229 -8.27 -21.85 -3.83
N ILE A 230 -7.23 -22.69 -3.80
CA ILE A 230 -6.42 -22.90 -2.59
C ILE A 230 -5.68 -21.59 -2.29
N SER A 231 -6.04 -20.94 -1.18
CA SER A 231 -5.40 -19.71 -0.70
C SER A 231 -5.00 -19.87 0.76
N GLY A 232 -3.81 -19.40 1.12
CA GLY A 232 -3.28 -19.46 2.48
C GLY A 232 -1.90 -18.78 2.61
N SER A 233 -1.42 -18.62 3.84
CA SER A 233 -0.11 -18.07 4.15
C SER A 233 0.92 -19.19 4.37
N CYS A 234 1.62 -19.59 3.31
CA CYS A 234 2.77 -20.48 3.41
C CYS A 234 4.04 -19.77 2.90
N SER A 235 5.21 -20.21 3.35
CA SER A 235 6.50 -19.71 2.88
C SER A 235 6.77 -20.09 1.41
N THR A 236 6.15 -21.17 0.92
CA THR A 236 6.24 -21.66 -0.46
C THR A 236 4.91 -21.52 -1.19
N SER A 237 4.93 -21.56 -2.53
CA SER A 237 3.70 -21.44 -3.33
C SER A 237 2.71 -22.58 -3.05
N LEU A 238 1.54 -22.24 -2.52
CA LEU A 238 0.44 -23.20 -2.34
C LEU A 238 -0.21 -23.59 -3.67
N THR A 239 -0.28 -22.65 -4.61
CA THR A 239 -0.71 -22.92 -5.98
C THR A 239 0.49 -23.44 -6.75
N THR A 240 0.50 -24.72 -7.08
CA THR A 240 1.58 -25.35 -7.87
C THR A 240 1.14 -25.68 -9.31
N GLN A 241 -0.13 -25.39 -9.63
CA GLN A 241 -0.74 -25.64 -10.93
C GLN A 241 -1.23 -24.34 -11.57
N PHE A 242 -1.18 -24.27 -12.89
CA PHE A 242 -1.95 -23.31 -13.66
C PHE A 242 -3.43 -23.66 -13.59
N ARG A 243 -4.28 -22.71 -13.22
CA ARG A 243 -5.71 -22.93 -13.03
C ARG A 243 -6.53 -21.88 -13.77
N THR A 244 -7.52 -22.33 -14.53
CA THR A 244 -8.45 -21.48 -15.26
C THR A 244 -9.80 -21.52 -14.55
N TYR A 245 -10.19 -20.43 -13.91
CA TYR A 245 -11.43 -20.35 -13.16
C TYR A 245 -12.51 -19.58 -13.91
N SER A 246 -13.57 -20.31 -14.28
CA SER A 246 -14.81 -19.73 -14.80
C SER A 246 -15.81 -19.50 -13.66
N MET A 247 -16.36 -18.29 -13.60
CA MET A 247 -17.30 -17.87 -12.55
C MET A 247 -18.74 -17.92 -13.06
N LYS A 248 -19.71 -18.08 -12.15
CA LYS A 248 -21.15 -18.10 -12.46
C LYS A 248 -21.89 -17.00 -11.72
N ALA A 249 -22.94 -16.46 -12.34
CA ALA A 249 -23.83 -15.49 -11.73
C ALA A 249 -24.79 -16.17 -10.71
N GLY A 250 -24.28 -16.54 -9.55
CA GLY A 250 -25.01 -17.31 -8.52
C GLY A 250 -24.74 -18.83 -8.61
N ARG A 251 -25.39 -19.61 -7.74
CA ARG A 251 -25.12 -21.05 -7.56
C ARG A 251 -25.33 -21.87 -8.85
N GLU A 252 -26.38 -21.56 -9.60
CA GLU A 252 -26.76 -22.23 -10.86
C GLU A 252 -26.89 -21.24 -12.03
N GLY A 253 -26.29 -20.05 -11.89
CA GLY A 253 -26.36 -19.02 -12.91
C GLY A 253 -25.56 -19.32 -14.18
N LYS A 254 -25.78 -18.47 -15.19
CA LYS A 254 -24.98 -18.49 -16.41
C LYS A 254 -23.51 -18.16 -16.10
N PRO A 255 -22.55 -18.72 -16.89
CA PRO A 255 -21.15 -18.31 -16.81
C PRO A 255 -21.02 -16.79 -17.04
N LEU A 256 -20.17 -16.15 -16.23
CA LEU A 256 -19.80 -14.76 -16.45
C LEU A 256 -18.85 -14.66 -17.66
N PRO A 257 -18.84 -13.55 -18.41
CA PRO A 257 -17.96 -13.36 -19.55
C PRO A 257 -16.50 -13.06 -19.17
N LEU A 258 -16.07 -13.52 -17.99
CA LEU A 258 -14.73 -13.33 -17.43
C LEU A 258 -14.21 -14.64 -16.82
N ILE A 259 -13.00 -15.01 -17.22
CA ILE A 259 -12.21 -16.11 -16.70
C ILE A 259 -10.95 -15.53 -16.05
N LEU A 260 -10.69 -15.93 -14.82
CA LEU A 260 -9.46 -15.61 -14.11
C LEU A 260 -8.51 -16.81 -14.16
N CYS A 261 -7.35 -16.60 -14.77
CA CYS A 261 -6.29 -17.59 -14.88
C CYS A 261 -5.28 -17.35 -13.75
N ASP A 262 -5.23 -18.27 -12.78
CA ASP A 262 -4.33 -18.21 -11.63
C ASP A 262 -3.04 -19.00 -11.90
N THR A 263 -1.92 -18.47 -11.40
CA THR A 263 -0.59 -19.03 -11.62
C THR A 263 0.11 -19.33 -10.30
N MET A 264 1.12 -20.20 -10.36
CA MET A 264 2.05 -20.39 -9.26
C MET A 264 2.74 -19.08 -8.90
N GLY A 265 2.95 -18.84 -7.60
CA GLY A 265 3.62 -17.63 -7.14
C GLY A 265 5.08 -17.56 -7.61
N LEU A 266 5.51 -16.35 -7.94
CA LEU A 266 6.89 -16.08 -8.28
C LEU A 266 7.75 -16.02 -7.01
N GLU A 267 8.86 -16.73 -7.01
CA GLU A 267 9.95 -16.63 -6.04
C GLU A 267 11.23 -16.19 -6.78
N GLU A 268 12.31 -15.89 -6.05
CA GLU A 268 13.55 -15.39 -6.67
C GLU A 268 14.17 -16.41 -7.63
N ASN A 269 14.28 -17.66 -7.18
CA ASN A 269 14.93 -18.74 -7.93
C ASN A 269 13.94 -19.82 -8.43
N VAL A 270 12.67 -19.74 -8.01
CA VAL A 270 11.63 -20.72 -8.30
C VAL A 270 10.39 -19.97 -8.82
N GLY A 271 9.62 -20.59 -9.70
CA GLY A 271 8.47 -19.95 -10.35
C GLY A 271 8.31 -20.46 -11.79
N PRO A 272 7.19 -20.13 -12.46
CA PRO A 272 7.06 -20.40 -13.88
C PRO A 272 8.20 -19.74 -14.66
N ASP A 273 8.77 -20.50 -15.59
CA ASP A 273 9.76 -19.97 -16.52
C ASP A 273 9.11 -18.98 -17.49
N ILE A 274 9.91 -18.13 -18.13
CA ILE A 274 9.41 -17.18 -19.12
C ILE A 274 8.76 -17.88 -20.31
N ASP A 275 9.22 -19.08 -20.66
CA ASP A 275 8.66 -19.90 -21.74
C ASP A 275 7.32 -20.50 -21.33
N ASP A 276 7.17 -20.95 -20.08
CA ASP A 276 5.87 -21.37 -19.55
C ASP A 276 4.88 -20.21 -19.59
N ILE A 277 5.29 -19.00 -19.19
CA ILE A 277 4.45 -17.81 -19.28
C ILE A 277 4.08 -17.53 -20.74
N SER A 278 5.05 -17.57 -21.66
CA SER A 278 4.80 -17.40 -23.10
C SER A 278 3.77 -18.41 -23.62
N ASN A 279 3.87 -19.66 -23.20
CA ASN A 279 2.94 -20.71 -23.58
C ASN A 279 1.54 -20.54 -22.97
N ILE A 280 1.44 -20.02 -21.73
CA ILE A 280 0.16 -19.63 -21.13
C ILE A 280 -0.48 -18.48 -21.92
N LEU A 281 0.29 -17.42 -22.23
CA LEU A 281 -0.22 -16.25 -22.96
C LEU A 281 -0.80 -16.63 -24.33
N LYS A 282 -0.17 -17.59 -25.00
CA LYS A 282 -0.61 -18.11 -26.30
C LYS A 282 -1.76 -19.12 -26.22
N GLY A 283 -2.13 -19.61 -25.03
CA GLY A 283 -3.20 -20.59 -24.85
C GLY A 283 -2.77 -22.05 -25.03
N HIS A 284 -1.47 -22.35 -25.01
CA HIS A 284 -0.96 -23.72 -25.15
C HIS A 284 -1.12 -24.56 -23.86
N LEU A 285 -1.20 -23.86 -22.72
CA LEU A 285 -1.56 -24.28 -21.36
C LEU A 285 -2.93 -24.97 -21.16
N PRO A 286 -3.09 -26.30 -20.95
CA PRO A 286 -4.38 -26.81 -20.46
C PRO A 286 -4.62 -26.43 -18.99
N ASP A 287 -5.89 -26.40 -18.56
CA ASP A 287 -6.23 -26.25 -17.14
C ASP A 287 -5.59 -27.38 -16.30
N ARG A 288 -5.20 -27.04 -15.07
CA ARG A 288 -4.53 -27.93 -14.10
C ARG A 288 -3.13 -28.39 -14.50
N TYR A 289 -2.49 -27.70 -15.43
CA TYR A 289 -1.09 -27.97 -15.75
C TYR A 289 -0.20 -27.78 -14.51
N GLN A 290 0.56 -28.81 -14.16
CA GLN A 290 1.50 -28.79 -13.04
C GLN A 290 2.84 -28.21 -13.51
N PHE A 291 3.28 -27.10 -12.91
CA PHE A 291 4.56 -26.50 -13.27
C PHE A 291 5.71 -27.44 -12.89
N ASN A 292 6.64 -27.63 -13.83
CA ASN A 292 7.88 -28.35 -13.59
C ASN A 292 9.03 -27.34 -13.42
N PRO A 293 9.64 -27.23 -12.24
CA PRO A 293 10.73 -26.28 -11.99
C PRO A 293 11.99 -26.52 -12.84
N SER A 294 12.15 -27.71 -13.42
CA SER A 294 13.38 -28.10 -14.13
C SER A 294 13.30 -27.93 -15.64
N VAL A 295 12.11 -28.09 -16.24
CA VAL A 295 11.93 -28.06 -17.70
C VAL A 295 10.55 -27.49 -18.03
N PRO A 296 10.46 -26.40 -18.82
CA PRO A 296 9.20 -25.85 -19.33
C PRO A 296 8.43 -26.86 -20.20
N LEU A 297 7.11 -26.67 -20.36
CA LEU A 297 6.31 -27.54 -21.23
C LEU A 297 6.80 -27.47 -22.68
N GLN A 298 7.21 -28.61 -23.22
CA GLN A 298 7.65 -28.75 -24.62
C GLN A 298 6.45 -28.93 -25.57
N SER A 299 6.59 -28.49 -26.82
CA SER A 299 5.56 -28.56 -27.86
C SER A 299 5.13 -29.99 -28.22
N GLU A 300 5.98 -30.97 -27.94
CA GLU A 300 5.77 -32.39 -28.22
C GLU A 300 4.97 -33.10 -27.12
N ALA A 301 4.74 -32.45 -25.98
CA ALA A 301 3.99 -33.03 -24.88
C ALA A 301 2.53 -33.30 -25.27
N HIS A 302 2.00 -34.45 -24.87
CA HIS A 302 0.64 -34.87 -25.22
C HIS A 302 -0.46 -33.91 -24.73
N SER A 303 -0.20 -33.18 -23.64
CA SER A 303 -1.11 -32.19 -23.06
C SER A 303 -0.97 -30.79 -23.65
N PHE A 304 -0.01 -30.55 -24.55
CA PHE A 304 0.21 -29.25 -25.19
C PHE A 304 -0.85 -28.97 -26.26
N CYS A 305 -1.56 -27.85 -26.15
CA CYS A 305 -2.49 -27.44 -27.21
C CYS A 305 -1.72 -26.89 -28.41
N LYS A 306 -1.63 -27.66 -29.51
CA LYS A 306 -0.82 -27.32 -30.69
C LYS A 306 -1.31 -26.08 -31.45
N SER A 307 -2.62 -25.86 -31.49
CA SER A 307 -3.25 -24.78 -32.27
C SER A 307 -4.36 -24.10 -31.47
N PRO A 308 -3.99 -23.27 -30.48
CA PRO A 308 -4.96 -22.59 -29.61
C PRO A 308 -5.78 -21.56 -30.40
N GLY A 309 -7.08 -21.52 -30.16
CA GLY A 309 -7.96 -20.51 -30.72
C GLY A 309 -7.80 -19.16 -30.01
N LEU A 310 -8.44 -18.12 -30.55
CA LEU A 310 -8.44 -16.79 -29.90
C LEU A 310 -9.01 -16.87 -28.48
N GLN A 311 -10.06 -17.67 -28.27
CA GLN A 311 -10.69 -17.90 -26.95
C GLN A 311 -9.78 -18.55 -25.90
N ASP A 312 -8.68 -19.19 -26.32
CA ASP A 312 -7.74 -19.88 -25.44
C ASP A 312 -6.58 -18.98 -25.00
N LYS A 313 -6.34 -17.89 -25.73
CA LYS A 313 -5.30 -16.89 -25.44
C LYS A 313 -5.65 -16.04 -24.24
N ILE A 314 -4.62 -15.44 -23.64
CA ILE A 314 -4.80 -14.43 -22.60
C ILE A 314 -5.02 -13.07 -23.26
N HIS A 315 -6.09 -12.38 -22.86
CA HIS A 315 -6.46 -11.07 -23.40
C HIS A 315 -5.99 -9.90 -22.52
N CYS A 316 -5.66 -10.15 -21.26
CA CYS A 316 -5.08 -9.15 -20.36
C CYS A 316 -4.22 -9.83 -19.30
N VAL A 317 -3.11 -9.19 -18.91
CA VAL A 317 -2.27 -9.64 -17.79
C VAL A 317 -2.41 -8.68 -16.61
N THR A 318 -2.59 -9.23 -15.42
CA THR A 318 -2.66 -8.47 -14.18
C THR A 318 -1.57 -8.90 -13.22
N TYR A 319 -0.69 -7.97 -12.88
CA TYR A 319 0.33 -8.15 -11.86
C TYR A 319 -0.27 -7.94 -10.47
N VAL A 320 -0.23 -8.96 -9.62
CA VAL A 320 -0.76 -8.91 -8.26
C VAL A 320 0.40 -8.67 -7.28
N LEU A 321 0.37 -7.53 -6.59
CA LEU A 321 1.41 -7.09 -5.66
C LEU A 321 0.84 -6.84 -4.27
N ASP A 322 1.59 -7.27 -3.26
CA ASP A 322 1.27 -7.04 -1.84
C ASP A 322 1.69 -5.63 -1.42
N ALA A 323 0.73 -4.76 -1.09
CA ALA A 323 0.98 -3.37 -0.71
C ALA A 323 1.91 -3.24 0.50
N SER A 324 1.90 -4.19 1.43
CA SER A 324 2.75 -4.17 2.62
C SER A 324 4.23 -4.51 2.30
N LYS A 325 4.51 -5.07 1.12
CA LYS A 325 5.83 -5.58 0.74
C LYS A 325 6.49 -4.86 -0.42
N ILE A 326 5.82 -3.89 -1.06
CA ILE A 326 6.37 -3.18 -2.22
C ILE A 326 7.67 -2.45 -1.91
N SER A 327 7.75 -1.77 -0.76
CA SER A 327 8.95 -1.00 -0.38
C SER A 327 10.17 -1.89 -0.12
N ILE A 328 9.97 -3.17 0.17
CA ILE A 328 11.01 -4.16 0.48
C ILE A 328 11.14 -5.23 -0.61
N MET A 329 10.53 -5.02 -1.78
CA MET A 329 10.67 -5.93 -2.92
C MET A 329 12.13 -5.99 -3.37
N SER A 330 12.67 -7.20 -3.52
CA SER A 330 14.06 -7.38 -3.94
C SER A 330 14.26 -6.97 -5.40
N SER A 331 15.46 -6.50 -5.73
CA SER A 331 15.84 -6.11 -7.10
C SER A 331 15.70 -7.27 -8.10
N LYS A 332 15.98 -8.50 -7.65
CA LYS A 332 15.78 -9.73 -8.45
C LYS A 332 14.31 -9.95 -8.81
N MET A 333 13.41 -9.79 -7.84
CA MET A 333 11.97 -9.93 -8.09
C MET A 333 11.46 -8.83 -9.03
N GLU A 334 11.92 -7.60 -8.82
CA GLU A 334 11.59 -6.47 -9.70
C GLU A 334 12.03 -6.74 -11.15
N GLU A 335 13.25 -7.26 -11.35
CA GLU A 335 13.76 -7.57 -12.68
C GLU A 335 13.02 -8.75 -13.33
N LYS A 336 12.61 -9.75 -12.54
CA LYS A 336 11.77 -10.87 -13.01
C LYS A 336 10.42 -10.35 -13.52
N LEU A 337 9.75 -9.50 -12.76
CA LEU A 337 8.48 -8.87 -13.17
C LEU A 337 8.67 -8.00 -14.41
N LYS A 338 9.76 -7.22 -14.52
CA LYS A 338 10.10 -6.43 -15.71
C LYS A 338 10.33 -7.31 -16.94
N THR A 339 10.99 -8.45 -16.77
CA THR A 339 11.24 -9.41 -17.86
C THR A 339 9.94 -9.99 -18.39
N ILE A 340 9.04 -10.39 -17.49
CA ILE A 340 7.69 -10.85 -17.85
C ILE A 340 6.94 -9.72 -18.58
N ARG A 341 6.95 -8.50 -18.04
CA ARG A 341 6.31 -7.33 -18.67
C ARG A 341 6.83 -7.06 -20.07
N ARG A 342 8.15 -7.12 -20.29
CA ARG A 342 8.76 -6.94 -21.62
C ARG A 342 8.22 -7.98 -22.61
N LYS A 343 8.06 -9.23 -22.17
CA LYS A 343 7.46 -10.29 -23.00
C LYS A 343 5.99 -10.03 -23.31
N VAL A 344 5.19 -9.68 -22.31
CA VAL A 344 3.76 -9.38 -22.49
C VAL A 344 3.57 -8.16 -23.41
N ASN A 345 4.37 -7.11 -23.25
CA ASN A 345 4.40 -5.94 -24.15
C ASN A 345 4.69 -6.33 -25.60
N SER A 346 5.68 -7.21 -25.85
CA SER A 346 6.01 -7.65 -27.21
C SER A 346 4.89 -8.42 -27.91
N MET A 347 3.91 -8.90 -27.15
CA MET A 347 2.74 -9.60 -27.67
C MET A 347 1.51 -8.69 -27.80
N GLY A 348 1.65 -7.38 -27.52
CA GLY A 348 0.53 -6.43 -27.56
C GLY A 348 -0.55 -6.70 -26.51
N ILE A 349 -0.23 -7.44 -25.43
CA ILE A 349 -1.23 -7.77 -24.42
C ILE A 349 -1.30 -6.63 -23.38
N PRO A 350 -2.49 -6.07 -23.14
CA PRO A 350 -2.69 -4.99 -22.18
C PRO A 350 -2.48 -5.47 -20.74
N GLN A 351 -1.99 -4.56 -19.89
CA GLN A 351 -1.47 -4.89 -18.57
C GLN A 351 -1.95 -3.94 -17.47
N LEU A 352 -2.26 -4.55 -16.31
CA LEU A 352 -2.72 -3.88 -15.09
C LEU A 352 -1.89 -4.32 -13.89
N VAL A 353 -1.96 -3.57 -12.79
CA VAL A 353 -1.46 -3.99 -11.49
C VAL A 353 -2.62 -3.97 -10.49
N LEU A 354 -2.83 -5.09 -9.79
CA LEU A 354 -3.61 -5.13 -8.56
C LEU A 354 -2.69 -4.98 -7.37
N LEU A 355 -3.00 -3.97 -6.56
CA LEU A 355 -2.32 -3.70 -5.31
C LEU A 355 -3.19 -4.22 -4.17
N THR A 356 -2.89 -5.42 -3.68
CA THR A 356 -3.67 -6.13 -2.66
C THR A 356 -3.20 -5.79 -1.24
N LYS A 357 -3.96 -6.20 -0.22
CA LYS A 357 -3.62 -6.04 1.20
C LYS A 357 -3.36 -4.59 1.62
N VAL A 358 -4.13 -3.67 1.03
CA VAL A 358 -4.07 -2.24 1.33
C VAL A 358 -4.46 -1.93 2.78
N ASP A 359 -5.28 -2.79 3.37
CA ASP A 359 -5.69 -2.78 4.77
C ASP A 359 -4.55 -3.24 5.70
N GLU A 360 -3.76 -4.25 5.32
CA GLU A 360 -2.57 -4.63 6.10
C GLU A 360 -1.48 -3.55 6.01
N ALA A 361 -1.37 -2.88 4.87
CA ALA A 361 -0.36 -1.85 4.63
C ALA A 361 -0.69 -0.53 5.36
N CYS A 362 -1.97 -0.19 5.56
CA CYS A 362 -2.39 1.09 6.11
C CYS A 362 -3.51 0.95 7.15
N SER A 363 -3.25 1.31 8.41
CA SER A 363 -4.23 1.26 9.50
C SER A 363 -5.51 2.06 9.20
N MET A 364 -5.38 3.25 8.59
CA MET A 364 -6.52 4.07 8.18
C MET A 364 -7.45 3.34 7.20
N VAL A 365 -6.89 2.52 6.31
CA VAL A 365 -7.65 1.72 5.34
C VAL A 365 -8.20 0.45 5.98
N LYS A 366 -7.50 -0.10 6.98
CA LYS A 366 -7.98 -1.22 7.79
C LYS A 366 -9.24 -0.85 8.58
N GLU A 367 -9.23 0.33 9.20
CA GLU A 367 -10.36 0.85 9.98
C GLU A 367 -11.55 1.19 9.08
N ASP A 368 -11.30 1.82 7.93
CA ASP A 368 -12.32 2.15 6.95
C ASP A 368 -11.72 2.12 5.53
N ILE A 369 -12.14 1.10 4.76
CA ILE A 369 -11.69 0.83 3.40
C ILE A 369 -11.98 2.00 2.44
N THR A 370 -12.96 2.85 2.74
CA THR A 370 -13.28 4.03 1.91
C THR A 370 -12.15 5.08 1.91
N ASN A 371 -11.18 4.96 2.83
CA ASN A 371 -9.98 5.79 2.86
C ASN A 371 -8.87 5.34 1.91
N VAL A 372 -9.06 4.24 1.15
CA VAL A 372 -8.03 3.71 0.24
C VAL A 372 -7.50 4.75 -0.75
N TYR A 373 -8.36 5.62 -1.27
CA TYR A 373 -7.99 6.71 -2.18
C TYR A 373 -7.79 8.06 -1.50
N ARG A 374 -7.74 8.10 -0.16
CA ARG A 374 -7.43 9.29 0.65
C ARG A 374 -6.11 9.16 1.41
N SER A 375 -5.68 7.93 1.66
CA SER A 375 -4.43 7.63 2.35
C SER A 375 -3.21 8.05 1.53
N SER A 376 -2.46 9.05 1.99
CA SER A 376 -1.19 9.43 1.35
C SER A 376 -0.20 8.26 1.30
N TYR A 377 -0.23 7.38 2.29
CA TYR A 377 0.61 6.19 2.30
C TYR A 377 0.27 5.22 1.16
N ILE A 378 -1.02 4.92 0.93
CA ILE A 378 -1.42 4.07 -0.20
C ILE A 378 -1.06 4.73 -1.54
N ARG A 379 -1.16 6.07 -1.63
CA ARG A 379 -0.69 6.79 -2.82
C ARG A 379 0.81 6.62 -3.04
N ASP A 380 1.63 6.76 -2.01
CA ASP A 380 3.08 6.55 -2.11
C ASP A 380 3.42 5.10 -2.50
N VAL A 381 2.70 4.11 -1.95
CA VAL A 381 2.83 2.69 -2.33
C VAL A 381 2.42 2.47 -3.79
N GLN A 382 1.35 3.13 -4.26
CA GLN A 382 0.93 3.10 -5.65
C GLN A 382 2.01 3.70 -6.58
N GLU A 383 2.64 4.81 -6.17
CA GLU A 383 3.78 5.39 -6.88
C GLU A 383 4.98 4.44 -6.90
N ALA A 384 5.28 3.75 -5.80
CA ALA A 384 6.33 2.73 -5.78
C ALA A 384 6.02 1.51 -6.66
N ALA A 385 4.75 1.11 -6.81
CA ALA A 385 4.33 0.03 -7.70
C ALA A 385 4.60 0.31 -9.19
N THR A 386 4.78 1.58 -9.58
CA THR A 386 5.15 1.95 -10.96
C THR A 386 6.50 1.38 -11.40
N ARG A 387 7.33 0.89 -10.46
CA ARG A 387 8.59 0.18 -10.75
C ARG A 387 8.41 -1.08 -11.60
N VAL A 388 7.22 -1.70 -11.57
CA VAL A 388 6.89 -2.78 -12.51
C VAL A 388 6.87 -2.27 -13.95
N GLY A 389 6.58 -0.98 -14.16
CA GLY A 389 6.62 -0.28 -15.44
C GLY A 389 5.26 -0.15 -16.13
N VAL A 390 4.20 -0.03 -15.33
CA VAL A 390 2.86 0.35 -15.78
C VAL A 390 2.54 1.78 -15.30
N PRO A 391 1.71 2.55 -16.02
CA PRO A 391 1.36 3.89 -15.58
C PRO A 391 0.49 3.85 -14.31
N LEU A 392 0.52 4.93 -13.53
CA LEU A 392 -0.24 5.05 -12.27
C LEU A 392 -1.73 4.73 -12.45
N SER A 393 -2.32 5.11 -13.58
CA SER A 393 -3.73 4.83 -13.94
C SER A 393 -4.06 3.34 -13.96
N CYS A 394 -3.10 2.47 -14.29
CA CYS A 394 -3.25 1.01 -14.37
C CYS A 394 -3.08 0.28 -13.03
N ILE A 395 -2.74 1.00 -11.95
CA ILE A 395 -2.52 0.41 -10.63
C ILE A 395 -3.79 0.57 -9.81
N ILE A 396 -4.38 -0.54 -9.38
CA ILE A 396 -5.70 -0.61 -8.75
C ILE A 396 -5.56 -1.20 -7.34
N PRO A 397 -5.65 -0.36 -6.29
CA PRO A 397 -5.74 -0.80 -4.90
C PRO A 397 -7.02 -1.61 -4.63
N VAL A 398 -6.87 -2.79 -4.03
CA VAL A 398 -7.99 -3.66 -3.63
C VAL A 398 -7.74 -4.32 -2.27
N LYS A 399 -8.82 -4.66 -1.58
CA LYS A 399 -8.82 -5.56 -0.44
C LYS A 399 -9.51 -6.86 -0.85
N ASN A 400 -8.86 -8.00 -0.64
CA ASN A 400 -9.46 -9.31 -0.88
C ASN A 400 -10.15 -9.80 0.39
N TYR A 401 -11.21 -10.57 0.25
CA TYR A 401 -11.77 -11.33 1.35
C TYR A 401 -10.75 -12.37 1.82
N SER A 402 -10.39 -12.30 3.09
CA SER A 402 -9.38 -13.19 3.68
C SER A 402 -9.65 -13.50 5.15
N GLN A 403 -10.24 -12.57 5.90
CA GLN A 403 -10.60 -12.74 7.30
C GLN A 403 -12.11 -12.69 7.53
N GLU A 404 -12.83 -12.06 6.61
CA GLU A 404 -14.27 -11.84 6.69
C GLU A 404 -15.03 -13.13 6.36
N LEU A 405 -16.13 -13.33 7.09
CA LEU A 405 -17.09 -14.41 6.83
C LEU A 405 -18.27 -13.94 5.98
N GLU A 406 -18.54 -12.63 6.01
CA GLU A 406 -19.65 -11.99 5.30
C GLU A 406 -19.13 -10.99 4.27
N LEU A 407 -19.94 -10.73 3.25
CA LEU A 407 -19.62 -9.74 2.22
C LEU A 407 -19.80 -8.32 2.77
N ASP A 408 -18.88 -7.44 2.44
CA ASP A 408 -18.90 -6.01 2.69
C ASP A 408 -19.09 -5.23 1.38
N THR A 409 -20.02 -4.27 1.39
CA THR A 409 -20.38 -3.52 0.17
C THR A 409 -19.21 -2.69 -0.37
N ASN A 410 -18.38 -2.12 0.50
CA ASN A 410 -17.26 -1.28 0.05
C ASN A 410 -16.12 -2.13 -0.51
N ILE A 411 -15.82 -3.27 0.11
CA ILE A 411 -14.88 -4.25 -0.44
C ILE A 411 -15.36 -4.74 -1.81
N ASP A 412 -16.65 -5.06 -1.95
CA ASP A 412 -17.24 -5.47 -3.22
C ASP A 412 -17.04 -4.43 -4.31
N ILE A 413 -17.31 -3.15 -4.03
CA ILE A 413 -17.15 -2.05 -4.98
C ILE A 413 -15.71 -1.95 -5.49
N LEU A 414 -14.70 -2.11 -4.63
CA LEU A 414 -13.29 -2.09 -5.07
C LEU A 414 -12.95 -3.28 -5.97
N LEU A 415 -13.36 -4.47 -5.57
CA LEU A 415 -13.09 -5.70 -6.31
C LEU A 415 -13.81 -5.70 -7.67
N LEU A 416 -15.07 -5.31 -7.71
CA LEU A 416 -15.86 -5.17 -8.94
C LEU A 416 -15.28 -4.06 -9.84
N SER A 417 -14.83 -2.94 -9.26
CA SER A 417 -14.13 -1.89 -10.02
C SER A 417 -12.89 -2.45 -10.71
N ALA A 418 -12.08 -3.27 -10.03
CA ALA A 418 -10.93 -3.93 -10.62
C ALA A 418 -11.32 -4.86 -11.78
N ALA A 419 -12.34 -5.71 -11.59
CA ALA A 419 -12.82 -6.60 -12.65
C ALA A 419 -13.37 -5.84 -13.87
N VAL A 420 -14.10 -4.74 -13.66
CA VAL A 420 -14.56 -3.85 -14.74
C VAL A 420 -13.37 -3.24 -15.48
N GLN A 421 -12.32 -2.79 -14.79
CA GLN A 421 -11.12 -2.28 -15.47
C GLN A 421 -10.40 -3.36 -16.26
N MET A 422 -10.34 -4.60 -15.77
CA MET A 422 -9.78 -5.72 -16.53
C MET A 422 -10.53 -5.94 -17.84
N LEU A 423 -11.87 -5.94 -17.82
CA LEU A 423 -12.68 -6.09 -19.03
C LEU A 423 -12.47 -4.95 -20.04
N ARG A 424 -12.36 -3.71 -19.55
CA ARG A 424 -12.02 -2.56 -20.41
C ARG A 424 -10.64 -2.70 -21.06
N PHE A 425 -9.68 -3.28 -20.34
CA PHE A 425 -8.35 -3.55 -20.90
C PHE A 425 -8.40 -4.70 -21.91
N VAL A 426 -9.28 -5.67 -21.72
CA VAL A 426 -9.53 -6.72 -22.71
C VAL A 426 -10.12 -6.14 -24.00
N ASP A 427 -10.95 -5.10 -23.94
CA ASP A 427 -11.43 -4.43 -25.16
C ASP A 427 -10.26 -3.83 -25.96
N ASN A 428 -9.29 -3.18 -25.30
CA ASN A 428 -8.09 -2.66 -25.97
C ASN A 428 -7.31 -3.76 -26.72
N PHE A 429 -7.25 -4.98 -26.17
CA PHE A 429 -6.61 -6.11 -26.86
C PHE A 429 -7.32 -6.46 -28.17
N PHE A 430 -8.66 -6.42 -28.18
CA PHE A 430 -9.43 -6.72 -29.38
C PHE A 430 -9.40 -5.57 -30.40
N ASP A 431 -9.34 -4.32 -29.93
CA ASP A 431 -9.14 -3.15 -30.79
C ASP A 431 -7.78 -3.24 -31.51
N ASP A 432 -6.69 -3.47 -30.77
CA ASP A 432 -5.34 -3.64 -31.35
C ASP A 432 -5.29 -4.81 -32.35
N LEU A 433 -5.96 -5.93 -32.05
CA LEU A 433 -6.04 -7.08 -32.95
C LEU A 433 -6.81 -6.74 -34.24
N SER A 434 -7.91 -6.00 -34.13
CA SER A 434 -8.70 -5.55 -35.28
C SER A 434 -7.87 -4.62 -36.18
N ASP A 435 -7.13 -3.69 -35.60
CA ASP A 435 -6.27 -2.76 -36.32
C ASP A 435 -5.16 -3.50 -37.08
N GLN A 436 -4.50 -4.48 -36.44
CA GLN A 436 -3.50 -5.34 -37.08
C GLN A 436 -4.08 -6.07 -38.30
N LEU A 437 -5.22 -6.77 -38.14
CA LEU A 437 -5.89 -7.48 -39.23
C LEU A 437 -6.36 -6.56 -40.36
N SER A 438 -6.63 -5.29 -40.05
CA SER A 438 -6.99 -4.28 -41.05
C SER A 438 -5.77 -3.77 -41.83
N SER A 439 -4.61 -3.69 -41.17
CA SER A 439 -3.35 -3.26 -41.78
C SER A 439 -2.78 -4.32 -42.72
N GLU A 440 -2.80 -5.60 -42.29
CA GLU A 440 -2.35 -6.74 -43.10
C GLU A 440 -3.16 -6.85 -44.41
N ARG A 441 -4.49 -6.70 -44.33
CA ARG A 441 -5.37 -6.69 -45.52
C ARG A 441 -5.04 -5.56 -46.49
N LYS A 442 -4.75 -4.36 -45.99
CA LYS A 442 -4.35 -3.21 -46.83
C LYS A 442 -3.00 -3.42 -47.50
N GLU A 443 -2.07 -4.12 -46.84
CA GLU A 443 -0.77 -4.48 -47.42
C GLU A 443 -0.90 -5.57 -48.50
N GLU A 444 -1.72 -6.59 -48.27
CA GLU A 444 -2.03 -7.62 -49.27
C GLU A 444 -2.69 -7.02 -50.52
N GLU A 445 -3.67 -6.12 -50.35
CA GLU A 445 -4.32 -5.40 -51.45
C GLU A 445 -3.35 -4.51 -52.25
N ARG A 446 -2.41 -3.83 -51.57
CA ARG A 446 -1.36 -3.03 -52.23
C ARG A 446 -0.33 -3.90 -52.95
N GLY A 447 0.02 -5.05 -52.37
CA GLY A 447 0.92 -6.02 -52.98
C GLY A 447 0.36 -6.62 -54.27
N MET A 448 -0.95 -6.88 -54.32
CA MET A 448 -1.62 -7.35 -55.54
C MET A 448 -1.73 -6.28 -56.65
N LEU A 449 -1.82 -4.99 -56.29
CA LEU A 449 -1.88 -3.89 -57.26
C LEU A 449 -0.51 -3.46 -57.82
N GLY A 450 0.60 -3.92 -57.23
CA GLY A 450 1.97 -3.60 -57.66
C GLY A 450 2.62 -4.62 -58.61
N VAL A 451 1.89 -5.67 -59.01
CA VAL A 451 2.37 -6.75 -59.91
C VAL A 451 1.67 -6.69 -61.29
N GLY A 452 1.07 -5.54 -61.62
CA GLY A 452 0.37 -5.30 -62.90
C GLY A 452 1.27 -4.81 -64.01
#